data_AF-A0A356HX08-F1
#
_entry.id   AF-A0A356HX08-F1
#
_cell.length_a   1.000
_cell.length_b   1.000
_cell.length_c   1.000
_cell.angle_alpha   90.00
_cell.angle_beta   90.00
_cell.angle_gamma   90.00
#
_symmetry.space_group_name_H-M   'P 1'
#
loop_
_entity.id
_entity.type
_entity.pdbx_description
1 polymer ?
#
loop_
_entity_poly.entity_id
_entity_poly.type
_entity_poly.pdbx_seq_one_letter_code
_entity_poly.pdbx_strand_id
1 'polypeptide(L)'
;MFKLTPEAKVGMFVLLGVIILVYMSLRIGGIQFGKGEGYEIFVKLPSAAGLDKDASVRIAGVEVGRVKDILLEDNKAKVIIRVHPDVKVGTDFVAVLKTKGLLGERYLELIPGSPNASMIEHGGEITRVTTYTDMDRLVGQLSEIATDIKAVSSSVSSVLGGGEGEAVLRRIVTNIEEVTTNLNTVISSNDEKFGRMLTNFEEFSKLLKDKSPEIADGMKNIADNLNQVITENRENLKGGISNLKSASVKLEETMETLNKLAKNVEPKIDDAITSIGGAAKKVDDTASSIGNVAKKIDKGEGTIGKLINDPSTHDNLNKTLTGINTYITKADQFKTFLGFRSEYLFGAGDAKSYLSLRIQPKADKYYLIEVVDDPQGRRKTKTTETTTGGITTTTKEVITEDQIKFSAQIAKRFHDATLRGGIIESTGGFGVDYYLFNDRLKLTLEAFDFDKKRNPRVKTAATYNINKYFFVTGGYDDVISKVGGESLFIGAGFHFEDEDIKYLLTSAPIPTR
;
A
#
# COMPACT_ATOMS: atom_id res chain seq x y z
N MET A 1 90.47 -27.11 -16.78
CA MET A 1 89.08 -27.08 -16.29
C MET A 1 89.12 -27.35 -14.78
N PHE A 2 89.08 -26.30 -13.95
CA PHE A 2 89.18 -26.46 -12.49
C PHE A 2 87.93 -27.18 -11.97
N LYS A 3 88.09 -28.40 -11.46
CA LYS A 3 86.99 -29.13 -10.81
C LYS A 3 86.77 -28.54 -9.43
N LEU A 4 85.78 -27.65 -9.30
CA LEU A 4 85.30 -27.16 -8.00
C LEU A 4 84.88 -28.36 -7.14
N THR A 5 85.40 -28.43 -5.91
CA THR A 5 85.02 -29.46 -4.95
C THR A 5 83.54 -29.31 -4.57
N PRO A 6 82.86 -30.39 -4.14
CA PRO A 6 81.46 -30.33 -3.74
C PRO A 6 81.17 -29.22 -2.71
N GLU A 7 82.09 -28.99 -1.78
CA GLU A 7 81.99 -27.97 -0.73
C GLU A 7 82.01 -26.55 -1.31
N ALA A 8 82.85 -26.30 -2.32
CA ALA A 8 82.91 -24.99 -3.00
C ALA A 8 81.63 -24.70 -3.82
N LYS A 9 81.01 -25.73 -4.39
CA LYS A 9 79.72 -25.59 -5.09
C LYS A 9 78.57 -25.30 -4.12
N VAL A 10 78.57 -25.94 -2.95
CA VAL A 10 77.59 -25.66 -1.89
C VAL A 10 77.78 -24.25 -1.35
N GLY A 11 79.03 -23.82 -1.09
CA GLY A 11 79.33 -22.45 -0.66
C GLY A 11 78.84 -21.40 -1.66
N MET A 12 79.05 -21.61 -2.97
CA MET A 12 78.56 -20.72 -4.01
C MET A 12 77.02 -20.66 -4.07
N PHE A 13 76.35 -21.81 -3.89
CA PHE A 13 74.88 -21.88 -3.87
C PHE A 13 74.30 -21.11 -2.67
N VAL A 14 74.89 -21.26 -1.48
CA VAL A 14 74.49 -20.53 -0.27
C VAL A 14 74.72 -19.03 -0.44
N LEU A 15 75.85 -18.62 -1.02
CA LEU A 15 76.16 -17.20 -1.28
C LEU A 15 75.14 -16.57 -2.25
N LEU A 16 74.80 -17.27 -3.34
CA LEU A 16 73.75 -16.86 -4.27
C LEU A 16 72.39 -16.75 -3.58
N GLY A 17 72.06 -17.72 -2.72
CA GLY A 17 70.85 -17.70 -1.90
C GLY A 17 70.77 -16.46 -1.01
N VAL A 18 71.86 -16.11 -0.31
CA VAL A 18 71.93 -14.92 0.54
C VAL A 18 71.81 -13.63 -0.29
N ILE A 19 72.47 -13.54 -1.44
CA ILE A 19 72.36 -12.37 -2.33
C ILE A 19 70.92 -12.18 -2.82
N ILE A 20 70.25 -13.28 -3.21
CA ILE A 20 68.85 -13.25 -3.62
C ILE A 20 67.95 -12.84 -2.45
N LEU A 21 68.20 -13.36 -1.25
CA LEU A 21 67.45 -13.03 -0.04
C LEU A 21 67.58 -11.56 0.32
N VAL A 22 68.80 -11.01 0.31
CA VAL A 22 69.06 -9.59 0.55
C VAL A 22 68.40 -8.74 -0.52
N TYR A 23 68.51 -9.12 -1.80
CA TYR A 23 67.87 -8.42 -2.90
C TYR A 23 66.33 -8.40 -2.76
N MET A 24 65.72 -9.54 -2.44
CA MET A 24 64.28 -9.63 -2.20
C MET A 24 63.87 -8.82 -0.96
N SER A 25 64.63 -8.88 0.14
CA SER A 25 64.34 -8.13 1.35
C SER A 25 64.36 -6.63 1.10
N LEU A 26 65.31 -6.12 0.32
CA LEU A 26 65.39 -4.71 -0.05
C LEU A 26 64.25 -4.30 -0.99
N ARG A 27 63.82 -5.20 -1.90
CA ARG A 27 62.73 -4.94 -2.83
C ARG A 27 61.34 -5.00 -2.18
N ILE A 28 61.15 -5.89 -1.20
CA ILE A 28 59.90 -6.03 -0.43
C ILE A 28 59.78 -4.92 0.62
N GLY A 29 60.89 -4.51 1.23
CA GLY A 29 60.93 -3.44 2.24
C GLY A 29 60.59 -2.04 1.70
N GLY A 30 60.33 -1.89 0.40
CA GLY A 30 59.84 -0.65 -0.20
C GLY A 30 60.82 0.54 -0.12
N ILE A 31 62.10 0.29 0.20
CA ILE A 31 63.10 1.34 0.35
C ILE A 31 63.45 1.92 -1.03
N GLN A 32 62.67 2.88 -1.50
CA GLN A 32 62.99 3.68 -2.68
C GLN A 32 64.10 4.68 -2.32
N PHE A 33 65.35 4.38 -2.70
CA PHE A 33 66.50 5.29 -2.59
C PHE A 33 66.49 6.40 -3.66
N GLY A 34 65.33 7.01 -3.90
CA GLY A 34 65.17 8.11 -4.84
C GLY A 34 64.48 9.29 -4.17
N LYS A 35 65.00 10.51 -4.37
CA LYS A 35 64.22 11.73 -4.17
C LYS A 35 63.04 11.66 -5.15
N GLY A 36 61.87 11.25 -4.68
CA GLY A 36 60.67 11.23 -5.51
C GLY A 36 60.44 12.63 -6.08
N GLU A 37 60.44 12.74 -7.41
CA GLU A 37 60.15 13.98 -8.12
C GLU A 37 58.71 14.43 -7.79
N GLY A 38 58.54 15.71 -7.48
CA GLY A 38 57.28 16.26 -7.02
C GLY A 38 57.47 17.51 -6.16
N TYR A 39 56.38 18.20 -5.86
CA TYR A 39 56.39 19.36 -4.98
C TYR A 39 55.60 19.09 -3.72
N GLU A 40 55.95 19.78 -2.63
CA GLU A 40 55.37 19.55 -1.32
C GLU A 40 54.37 20.66 -1.04
N ILE A 41 53.21 20.30 -0.50
CA ILE A 41 52.20 21.22 0.01
C ILE A 41 51.77 20.70 1.38
N PHE A 42 51.09 21.52 2.17
CA PHE A 42 50.59 21.07 3.46
C PHE A 42 49.14 21.45 3.70
N VAL A 43 48.51 20.73 4.62
CA VAL A 43 47.15 21.01 5.10
C VAL A 43 47.12 20.88 6.62
N LYS A 44 46.40 21.78 7.29
CA LYS A 44 46.17 21.72 8.75
C LYS A 44 44.83 21.07 9.05
N LEU A 45 44.84 19.84 9.55
CA LEU A 45 43.64 19.09 9.95
C LEU A 45 43.38 19.25 11.46
N PRO A 46 42.10 19.36 11.90
CA PRO A 46 41.76 19.30 13.33
C PRO A 46 42.17 17.97 13.99
N SER A 47 42.13 16.87 13.24
CA SER A 47 42.61 15.55 13.67
C SER A 47 43.11 14.77 12.47
N ALA A 48 44.27 14.13 12.62
CA ALA A 48 44.83 13.17 11.65
C ALA A 48 44.69 11.71 12.12
N ALA A 49 43.80 11.43 13.10
CA ALA A 49 43.60 10.07 13.59
C ALA A 49 43.27 9.11 12.42
N GLY A 50 43.96 7.97 12.33
CA GLY A 50 43.80 6.98 11.27
C GLY A 50 44.43 7.34 9.93
N LEU A 51 45.11 8.49 9.81
CA LEU A 51 45.93 8.85 8.65
C LEU A 51 47.40 8.55 8.96
N ASP A 52 48.00 7.66 8.18
CA ASP A 52 49.40 7.25 8.35
C ASP A 52 50.35 7.94 7.36
N LYS A 53 51.65 7.90 7.66
CA LYS A 53 52.68 8.24 6.68
C LYS A 53 52.56 7.30 5.47
N ASP A 54 52.83 7.81 4.28
CA ASP A 54 52.65 7.13 3.00
C ASP A 54 51.19 6.86 2.58
N ALA A 55 50.20 7.37 3.34
CA ALA A 55 48.80 7.31 2.92
C ALA A 55 48.58 7.99 1.56
N SER A 56 47.74 7.40 0.72
CA SER A 56 47.49 7.91 -0.63
C SER A 56 46.76 9.25 -0.60
N VAL A 57 47.14 10.16 -1.50
CA VAL A 57 46.43 11.41 -1.76
C VAL A 57 45.79 11.32 -3.14
N ARG A 58 44.49 11.61 -3.24
CA ARG A 58 43.70 11.33 -4.44
C ARG A 58 42.93 12.54 -4.94
N ILE A 59 42.75 12.64 -6.25
CA ILE A 59 41.80 13.55 -6.90
C ILE A 59 40.86 12.68 -7.74
N ALA A 60 39.55 12.80 -7.52
CA ALA A 60 38.53 12.01 -8.24
C ALA A 60 38.82 10.50 -8.22
N GLY A 61 39.30 9.98 -7.08
CA GLY A 61 39.68 8.57 -6.91
C GLY A 61 41.04 8.14 -7.50
N VAL A 62 41.73 9.00 -8.26
CA VAL A 62 43.06 8.73 -8.84
C VAL A 62 44.15 9.17 -7.86
N GLU A 63 45.16 8.33 -7.62
CA GLU A 63 46.31 8.67 -6.78
C GLU A 63 47.21 9.70 -7.47
N VAL A 64 47.39 10.84 -6.81
CA VAL A 64 48.14 12.00 -7.32
C VAL A 64 49.34 12.38 -6.44
N GLY A 65 49.52 11.66 -5.34
CA GLY A 65 50.56 11.92 -4.36
C GLY A 65 50.40 11.07 -3.11
N ARG A 66 51.26 11.33 -2.12
CA ARG A 66 51.26 10.62 -0.84
C ARG A 66 51.56 11.55 0.34
N VAL A 67 51.11 11.16 1.52
CA VAL A 67 51.45 11.83 2.77
C VAL A 67 52.94 11.57 3.08
N LYS A 68 53.75 12.61 3.05
CA LYS A 68 55.17 12.55 3.37
C LYS A 68 55.40 12.49 4.87
N ASP A 69 54.74 13.37 5.62
CA ASP A 69 54.91 13.47 7.06
C ASP A 69 53.69 14.09 7.75
N ILE A 70 53.56 13.86 9.06
CA ILE A 70 52.49 14.40 9.89
C ILE A 70 53.13 14.99 11.15
N LEU A 71 53.01 16.31 11.30
CA LEU A 71 53.57 17.07 12.41
C LEU A 71 52.45 17.72 13.22
N LEU A 72 52.66 17.95 14.51
CA LEU A 72 51.74 18.72 15.34
C LEU A 72 52.16 20.20 15.31
N GLU A 73 51.27 21.08 14.88
CA GLU A 73 51.47 22.54 14.83
C GLU A 73 50.17 23.23 15.24
N ASP A 74 50.21 24.15 16.22
CA ASP A 74 49.04 24.90 16.70
C ASP A 74 47.83 24.03 17.14
N ASN A 75 48.09 22.90 17.83
CA ASN A 75 47.07 21.89 18.18
C ASN A 75 46.33 21.29 16.98
N LYS A 76 46.86 21.43 15.77
CA LYS A 76 46.37 20.80 14.54
C LYS A 76 47.43 19.87 13.98
N ALA A 77 46.98 18.84 13.27
CA ALA A 77 47.88 17.98 12.52
C ALA A 77 48.23 18.67 11.19
N LYS A 78 49.47 19.13 11.06
CA LYS A 78 50.05 19.60 9.81
C LYS A 78 50.50 18.39 9.00
N VAL A 79 49.74 18.08 7.97
CA VAL A 79 50.01 16.96 7.06
C VAL A 79 50.77 17.50 5.86
N ILE A 80 52.01 17.04 5.69
CA ILE A 80 52.86 17.38 4.54
C ILE A 80 52.59 16.34 3.45
N ILE A 81 52.19 16.83 2.28
CA ILE A 81 51.79 16.04 1.14
C ILE A 81 52.82 16.25 0.04
N ARG A 82 53.28 15.15 -0.56
CA ARG A 82 54.06 15.20 -1.80
C ARG A 82 53.14 14.91 -2.97
N VAL A 83 52.99 15.87 -3.86
CA VAL A 83 52.17 15.78 -5.08
C VAL A 83 53.08 15.51 -6.27
N HIS A 84 52.63 14.69 -7.22
CA HIS A 84 53.36 14.43 -8.46
C HIS A 84 53.48 15.72 -9.31
N PRO A 85 54.60 15.91 -10.05
CA PRO A 85 54.89 17.17 -10.75
C PRO A 85 53.97 17.47 -11.94
N ASP A 86 53.26 16.46 -12.45
CA ASP A 86 52.27 16.56 -13.53
C ASP A 86 50.88 17.03 -13.05
N VAL A 87 50.66 17.05 -11.73
CA VAL A 87 49.37 17.40 -11.13
C VAL A 87 49.40 18.86 -10.67
N LYS A 88 48.41 19.64 -11.09
CA LYS A 88 48.26 21.06 -10.71
C LYS A 88 47.21 21.20 -9.61
N VAL A 89 47.63 21.67 -8.44
CA VAL A 89 46.73 21.91 -7.29
C VAL A 89 46.49 23.42 -7.12
N GLY A 90 45.23 23.84 -7.18
CA GLY A 90 44.82 25.24 -6.98
C GLY A 90 44.63 25.60 -5.50
N THR A 91 44.73 26.89 -5.17
CA THR A 91 44.60 27.42 -3.80
C THR A 91 43.22 27.20 -3.16
N ASP A 92 42.20 26.94 -3.97
CA ASP A 92 40.82 26.75 -3.54
C ASP A 92 40.38 25.29 -3.47
N PHE A 93 41.32 24.36 -3.67
CA PHE A 93 41.08 22.94 -3.46
C PHE A 93 40.62 22.69 -2.01
N VAL A 94 39.75 21.70 -1.84
CA VAL A 94 39.28 21.27 -0.52
C VAL A 94 39.91 19.93 -0.18
N ALA A 95 40.64 19.88 0.92
CA ALA A 95 41.16 18.63 1.45
C ALA A 95 40.10 17.94 2.33
N VAL A 96 39.81 16.69 2.01
CA VAL A 96 38.81 15.87 2.69
C VAL A 96 39.47 14.60 3.20
N LEU A 97 39.37 14.34 4.50
CA LEU A 97 39.84 13.08 5.08
C LEU A 97 38.75 12.01 4.92
N LYS A 98 39.04 10.95 4.17
CA LYS A 98 38.10 9.84 3.92
C LYS A 98 38.65 8.51 4.42
N THR A 99 37.75 7.58 4.72
CA THR A 99 38.08 6.20 5.09
C THR A 99 38.13 5.32 3.84
N LYS A 100 39.17 4.48 3.75
CA LYS A 100 39.41 3.46 2.75
C LYS A 100 39.02 2.10 3.35
N GLY A 101 38.01 1.47 2.76
CA GLY A 101 37.54 0.16 3.20
C GLY A 101 36.88 0.15 4.58
N LEU A 102 36.67 -1.05 5.14
CA LEU A 102 35.95 -1.27 6.40
C LEU A 102 36.85 -1.24 7.65
N LEU A 103 38.17 -1.37 7.47
CA LEU A 103 39.14 -1.50 8.57
C LEU A 103 39.67 -0.16 9.09
N GLY A 104 39.19 0.97 8.54
CA GLY A 104 39.48 2.29 9.09
C GLY A 104 40.76 2.97 8.60
N GLU A 105 41.49 2.41 7.64
CA GLU A 105 42.59 3.13 6.95
C GLU A 105 42.05 4.45 6.38
N ARG A 106 42.73 5.58 6.57
CA ARG A 106 42.30 6.86 5.98
C ARG A 106 43.23 7.33 4.88
N TYR A 107 42.66 8.08 3.95
CA TYR A 107 43.36 8.72 2.84
C TYR A 107 42.87 10.15 2.68
N LEU A 108 43.68 10.99 2.04
CA LEU A 108 43.31 12.36 1.77
C LEU A 108 42.76 12.48 0.36
N GLU A 109 41.55 12.99 0.21
CA GLU A 109 40.97 13.35 -1.08
C GLU A 109 41.02 14.86 -1.28
N LEU A 110 41.58 15.29 -2.39
CA LEU A 110 41.64 16.68 -2.80
C LEU A 110 40.52 16.91 -3.84
N ILE A 111 39.55 17.73 -3.47
CA ILE A 111 38.44 18.11 -4.34
C ILE A 111 38.84 19.38 -5.10
N PRO A 112 38.85 19.35 -6.45
CA PRO A 112 39.16 20.53 -7.24
C PRO A 112 38.17 21.66 -6.99
N GLY A 113 38.69 22.87 -6.92
CA GLY A 113 37.88 24.09 -6.90
C GLY A 113 37.62 24.62 -8.31
N SER A 114 37.71 25.93 -8.45
CA SER A 114 37.46 26.69 -9.68
C SER A 114 38.62 26.51 -10.67
N PRO A 115 38.35 26.39 -11.99
CA PRO A 115 39.39 26.18 -13.01
C PRO A 115 40.45 27.30 -13.11
N ASN A 116 40.13 28.52 -12.64
CA ASN A 116 40.97 29.71 -12.76
C ASN A 116 41.67 30.10 -11.44
N ALA A 117 41.67 29.24 -10.43
CA ALA A 117 42.34 29.53 -9.17
C ALA A 117 43.87 29.54 -9.34
N SER A 118 44.54 30.41 -8.56
CA SER A 118 46.00 30.44 -8.50
C SER A 118 46.55 29.09 -8.06
N MET A 119 47.70 28.70 -8.60
CA MET A 119 48.35 27.43 -8.23
C MET A 119 49.03 27.56 -6.87
N ILE A 120 48.97 26.50 -6.06
CA ILE A 120 49.74 26.41 -4.82
C ILE A 120 51.20 26.16 -5.18
N GLU A 121 52.09 27.02 -4.72
CA GLU A 121 53.53 26.86 -4.88
C GLU A 121 54.10 25.81 -3.92
N HIS A 122 55.34 25.39 -4.16
CA HIS A 122 56.06 24.50 -3.25
C HIS A 122 56.12 25.09 -1.83
N GLY A 123 55.66 24.32 -0.85
CA GLY A 123 55.54 24.72 0.55
C GLY A 123 54.23 25.43 0.89
N GLY A 124 53.30 25.60 -0.05
CA GLY A 124 52.03 26.29 0.18
C GLY A 124 50.98 25.47 0.94
N GLU A 125 49.96 26.16 1.46
CA GLU A 125 48.90 25.60 2.30
C GLU A 125 47.58 25.43 1.55
N ILE A 126 46.93 24.28 1.73
CA ILE A 126 45.49 24.11 1.43
C ILE A 126 44.69 24.58 2.65
N THR A 127 43.97 25.69 2.49
CA THR A 127 43.25 26.34 3.59
C THR A 127 41.86 25.75 3.86
N ARG A 128 41.24 25.12 2.86
CA ARG A 128 39.89 24.55 2.97
C ARG A 128 39.95 23.08 3.33
N VAL A 129 39.40 22.74 4.48
CA VAL A 129 39.38 21.37 5.00
C VAL A 129 37.96 20.96 5.37
N THR A 130 37.57 19.73 5.02
CA THR A 130 36.33 19.12 5.52
C THR A 130 36.65 17.76 6.14
N THR A 131 36.22 17.56 7.37
CA THR A 131 36.34 16.29 8.10
C THR A 131 34.95 15.73 8.34
N TYR A 132 34.67 14.51 7.87
CA TYR A 132 33.42 13.82 8.18
C TYR A 132 33.60 12.98 9.46
N THR A 133 32.85 13.32 10.50
CA THR A 133 32.83 12.62 11.79
C THR A 133 31.67 11.63 11.82
N ASP A 134 31.76 10.54 11.06
CA ASP A 134 30.58 9.70 10.81
C ASP A 134 30.37 8.59 11.85
N MET A 135 31.42 8.04 12.46
CA MET A 135 31.29 6.91 13.40
C MET A 135 30.75 7.32 14.79
N ASP A 136 31.23 8.42 15.36
CA ASP A 136 30.78 8.88 16.69
C ASP A 136 29.30 9.31 16.66
N ARG A 137 28.84 9.87 15.54
CA ARG A 137 27.42 10.23 15.35
C ARG A 137 26.53 9.00 15.23
N LEU A 138 27.00 7.94 14.56
CA LEU A 138 26.27 6.68 14.49
C LEU A 138 26.14 6.01 15.86
N VAL A 139 27.20 6.02 16.67
CA VAL A 139 27.15 5.50 18.05
C VAL A 139 26.18 6.33 18.91
N GLY A 140 26.20 7.65 18.77
CA GLY A 140 25.22 8.54 19.42
C GLY A 140 23.77 8.21 19.04
N GLN A 141 23.49 8.05 17.74
CA GLN A 141 22.16 7.68 17.25
C GLN A 141 21.72 6.30 17.72
N LEU A 142 22.62 5.32 17.78
CA LEU A 142 22.32 3.99 18.32
C LEU A 142 21.97 4.04 19.81
N SER A 143 22.63 4.92 20.57
CA SER A 143 22.33 5.13 21.98
C SER A 143 20.97 5.81 22.21
N GLU A 144 20.58 6.75 21.35
CA GLU A 144 19.25 7.36 21.38
C GLU A 144 18.16 6.31 21.09
N ILE A 145 18.33 5.50 20.04
CA ILE A 145 17.40 4.42 19.70
C ILE A 145 17.27 3.41 20.86
N ALA A 146 18.37 3.04 21.49
CA ALA A 146 18.35 2.15 22.66
C ALA A 146 17.56 2.75 23.84
N THR A 147 17.61 4.07 24.00
CA THR A 147 16.85 4.80 25.02
C THR A 147 15.36 4.79 24.71
N ASP A 148 14.98 5.01 23.45
CA ASP A 148 13.59 4.94 22.99
C ASP A 148 12.98 3.55 23.17
N ILE A 149 13.75 2.49 22.86
CA ILE A 149 13.34 1.10 23.07
C ILE A 149 13.07 0.83 24.56
N LYS A 150 13.91 1.35 25.45
CA LYS A 150 13.71 1.21 26.90
C LYS A 150 12.42 1.90 27.36
N ALA A 151 12.11 3.07 26.82
CA ALA A 151 10.88 3.79 27.13
C ALA A 151 9.63 2.99 26.71
N VAL A 152 9.62 2.46 25.48
CA VAL A 152 8.52 1.61 24.98
C VAL A 152 8.36 0.35 25.84
N SER A 153 9.46 -0.32 26.18
CA SER A 153 9.42 -1.52 27.02
C SER A 153 8.86 -1.23 28.41
N SER A 154 9.15 -0.06 28.98
CA SER A 154 8.60 0.37 30.26
C SER A 154 7.09 0.62 30.19
N SER A 155 6.60 1.23 29.11
CA SER A 155 5.16 1.44 28.89
C SER A 155 4.42 0.12 28.75
N VAL A 156 4.98 -0.85 28.00
CA VAL A 156 4.40 -2.20 27.88
C VAL A 156 4.38 -2.93 29.23
N SER A 157 5.47 -2.85 29.99
CA SER A 157 5.53 -3.43 31.33
C SER A 157 4.54 -2.78 32.30
N SER A 158 4.28 -1.48 32.19
CA SER A 158 3.32 -0.75 33.03
C SER A 158 1.88 -1.19 32.76
N VAL A 159 1.56 -1.48 31.50
CA VAL A 159 0.22 -1.91 31.08
C VAL A 159 -0.02 -3.38 31.40
N LEU A 160 1.01 -4.23 31.32
CA LEU A 160 0.86 -5.69 31.44
C LEU A 160 1.28 -6.27 32.80
N GLY A 161 2.10 -5.57 33.58
CA GLY A 161 2.75 -6.13 34.78
C GLY A 161 2.51 -5.38 36.09
N GLY A 162 1.66 -4.34 36.10
CA GLY A 162 1.36 -3.53 37.28
C GLY A 162 -0.09 -3.62 37.76
N GLY A 163 -0.37 -3.11 38.97
CA GLY A 163 -1.72 -3.11 39.56
C GLY A 163 -2.78 -2.35 38.74
N GLU A 164 -2.37 -1.38 37.92
CA GLU A 164 -3.29 -0.73 36.96
C GLU A 164 -3.66 -1.64 35.78
N GLY A 165 -2.71 -2.46 35.31
CA GLY A 165 -2.96 -3.48 34.28
C GLY A 165 -3.97 -4.52 34.76
N GLU A 166 -3.87 -4.95 36.02
CA GLU A 166 -4.86 -5.84 36.63
C GLU A 166 -6.25 -5.20 36.68
N ALA A 167 -6.36 -3.91 36.99
CA ALA A 167 -7.62 -3.19 36.99
C ALA A 167 -8.26 -3.09 35.58
N VAL A 168 -7.43 -2.87 34.55
CA VAL A 168 -7.89 -2.87 33.14
C VAL A 168 -8.36 -4.26 32.73
N LEU A 169 -7.61 -5.31 33.05
CA LEU A 169 -7.99 -6.69 32.75
C LEU A 169 -9.28 -7.10 33.46
N ARG A 170 -9.46 -6.71 34.73
CA ARG A 170 -10.72 -6.94 35.46
C ARG A 170 -11.91 -6.26 34.78
N ARG A 171 -11.76 -5.01 34.35
CA ARG A 171 -12.82 -4.29 33.61
C ARG A 171 -13.17 -4.98 32.29
N ILE A 172 -12.18 -5.47 31.56
CA ILE A 172 -12.40 -6.21 30.31
C ILE A 172 -13.19 -7.49 30.59
N VAL A 173 -12.82 -8.26 31.62
CA VAL A 173 -13.53 -9.49 32.00
C VAL A 173 -14.98 -9.19 32.38
N THR A 174 -15.22 -8.17 33.22
CA THR A 174 -16.59 -7.77 33.60
C THR A 174 -17.42 -7.32 32.40
N ASN A 175 -16.84 -6.55 31.48
CA ASN A 175 -17.54 -6.15 30.25
C ASN A 175 -17.89 -7.35 29.37
N ILE A 176 -17.01 -8.36 29.29
CA ILE A 176 -17.28 -9.59 28.54
C ILE A 176 -18.43 -10.38 29.18
N GLU A 177 -18.48 -10.48 30.51
CA GLU A 177 -19.59 -11.13 31.22
C GLU A 177 -20.93 -10.42 30.96
N GLU A 178 -20.94 -9.09 30.98
CA GLU A 178 -22.13 -8.27 30.70
C GLU A 178 -22.60 -8.43 29.24
N VAL A 179 -21.67 -8.36 28.29
CA VAL A 179 -21.97 -8.59 26.86
C VAL A 179 -22.52 -10.00 26.64
N THR A 180 -21.96 -11.01 27.31
CA THR A 180 -22.42 -12.40 27.20
C THR A 180 -23.85 -12.55 27.75
N THR A 181 -24.16 -11.90 28.87
CA THR A 181 -25.50 -11.91 29.46
C THR A 181 -26.52 -11.20 28.56
N ASN A 182 -26.13 -10.06 27.99
CA ASN A 182 -26.96 -9.32 27.04
C ASN A 182 -27.21 -10.13 25.76
N LEU A 183 -26.18 -10.80 25.23
CA LEU A 183 -26.31 -11.69 24.06
C LEU A 183 -27.28 -12.84 24.34
N ASN A 184 -27.16 -13.52 25.49
CA ASN A 184 -28.09 -14.60 25.86
C ASN A 184 -29.54 -14.11 25.92
N THR A 185 -29.76 -12.89 26.42
CA THR A 185 -31.10 -12.28 26.49
C THR A 185 -31.66 -11.97 25.10
N VAL A 186 -30.83 -11.45 24.18
CA VAL A 186 -31.23 -11.20 22.79
C VAL A 186 -31.54 -12.50 22.06
N ILE A 187 -30.72 -13.55 22.24
CA ILE A 187 -30.94 -14.87 21.63
C ILE A 187 -32.28 -15.45 22.11
N SER A 188 -32.51 -15.43 23.43
CA SER A 188 -33.75 -15.95 24.02
C SER A 188 -34.99 -15.17 23.55
N SER A 189 -34.88 -13.84 23.43
CA SER A 189 -35.96 -12.98 22.92
C SER A 189 -36.23 -13.21 21.43
N ASN A 190 -35.20 -13.53 20.65
CA ASN A 190 -35.34 -13.80 19.22
C ASN A 190 -35.93 -15.19 18.95
N ASP A 191 -35.61 -16.21 19.74
CA ASP A 191 -36.20 -17.54 19.60
C ASP A 191 -37.73 -17.50 19.73
N GLU A 192 -38.26 -16.74 20.70
CA GLU A 192 -39.71 -16.53 20.82
C GLU A 192 -40.33 -15.77 19.63
N LYS A 193 -39.62 -14.76 19.11
CA LYS A 193 -40.09 -13.98 17.95
C LYS A 193 -40.07 -14.83 16.67
N PHE A 194 -39.04 -15.66 16.49
CA PHE A 194 -38.95 -16.62 15.39
C PHE A 194 -40.05 -17.66 15.48
N GLY A 195 -40.34 -18.19 16.67
CA GLY A 195 -41.46 -19.09 16.89
C GLY A 195 -42.81 -18.47 16.46
N ARG A 196 -43.10 -17.25 16.91
CA ARG A 196 -44.32 -16.53 16.50
C ARG A 196 -44.36 -16.23 15.00
N MET A 197 -43.22 -15.89 14.40
CA MET A 197 -43.12 -15.67 12.95
C MET A 197 -43.42 -16.95 12.16
N LEU A 198 -42.91 -18.09 12.61
CA LEU A 198 -43.17 -19.39 11.98
C LEU A 198 -44.65 -19.77 12.08
N THR A 199 -45.26 -19.59 13.25
CA THR A 199 -46.71 -19.80 13.44
C THR A 199 -47.55 -18.90 12.53
N ASN A 200 -47.23 -17.60 12.46
CA ASN A 200 -47.92 -16.66 11.57
C ASN A 200 -47.74 -17.05 10.09
N PHE A 201 -46.58 -17.56 9.72
CA PHE A 201 -46.30 -18.01 8.36
C PHE A 201 -47.10 -19.27 8.02
N GLU A 202 -47.20 -20.23 8.95
CA GLU A 202 -48.05 -21.42 8.80
C GLU A 202 -49.53 -21.05 8.67
N GLU A 203 -50.03 -20.13 9.50
CA GLU A 203 -51.40 -19.63 9.42
C GLU A 203 -51.67 -18.90 8.10
N PHE A 204 -50.77 -18.01 7.67
CA PHE A 204 -50.88 -17.32 6.40
C PHE A 204 -50.83 -18.30 5.22
N SER A 205 -49.94 -19.29 5.26
CA SER A 205 -49.86 -20.33 4.23
C SER A 205 -51.14 -21.17 4.17
N LYS A 206 -51.75 -21.44 5.32
CA LYS A 206 -53.04 -22.14 5.41
C LYS A 206 -54.16 -21.27 4.84
N LEU A 207 -54.20 -19.98 5.19
CA LEU A 207 -55.15 -19.03 4.63
C LEU A 207 -55.01 -18.93 3.10
N LEU A 208 -53.78 -18.86 2.59
CA LEU A 208 -53.51 -18.87 1.14
C LEU A 208 -54.02 -20.15 0.48
N LYS A 209 -53.79 -21.31 1.09
CA LYS A 209 -54.28 -22.59 0.57
C LYS A 209 -55.81 -22.65 0.54
N ASP A 210 -56.45 -22.20 1.62
CA ASP A 210 -57.91 -22.23 1.78
C ASP A 210 -58.61 -21.22 0.86
N LYS A 211 -58.00 -20.04 0.65
CA LYS A 211 -58.53 -18.95 -0.20
C LYS A 211 -58.02 -18.96 -1.63
N SER A 212 -57.09 -19.85 -1.98
CA SER A 212 -56.57 -19.99 -3.34
C SER A 212 -57.66 -20.16 -4.41
N PRO A 213 -58.76 -20.90 -4.18
CA PRO A 213 -59.86 -20.99 -5.15
C PRO A 213 -60.59 -19.66 -5.36
N GLU A 214 -60.91 -18.94 -4.28
CA GLU A 214 -61.56 -17.61 -4.36
C GLU A 214 -60.67 -16.58 -5.06
N ILE A 215 -59.36 -16.62 -4.81
CA ILE A 215 -58.38 -15.77 -5.49
C ILE A 215 -58.32 -16.10 -6.99
N ALA A 216 -58.31 -17.38 -7.35
CA ALA A 216 -58.31 -17.82 -8.75
C ALA A 216 -59.61 -17.41 -9.48
N ASP A 217 -60.76 -17.54 -8.83
CA ASP A 217 -62.05 -17.12 -9.37
C ASP A 217 -62.13 -15.59 -9.53
N GLY A 218 -61.63 -14.83 -8.55
CA GLY A 218 -61.51 -13.38 -8.65
C GLY A 218 -60.62 -12.95 -9.82
N MET A 219 -59.48 -13.61 -10.01
CA MET A 219 -58.58 -13.36 -11.14
C MET A 219 -59.22 -13.71 -12.49
N LYS A 220 -60.03 -14.78 -12.55
CA LYS A 220 -60.81 -15.12 -13.73
C LYS A 220 -61.85 -14.05 -14.05
N ASN A 221 -62.60 -13.59 -13.05
CA ASN A 221 -63.58 -12.52 -13.23
C ASN A 221 -62.93 -11.21 -13.70
N ILE A 222 -61.73 -10.88 -13.19
CA ILE A 222 -60.95 -9.74 -13.68
C ILE A 222 -60.56 -9.92 -15.15
N ALA A 223 -60.10 -11.11 -15.54
CA ALA A 223 -59.75 -11.41 -16.92
C ALA A 223 -60.97 -11.29 -17.87
N ASP A 224 -62.13 -11.78 -17.45
CA ASP A 224 -63.37 -11.68 -18.21
C ASP A 224 -63.84 -10.22 -18.35
N ASN A 225 -63.79 -9.45 -17.26
CA ASN A 225 -64.09 -8.01 -17.29
C ASN A 225 -63.12 -7.22 -18.19
N LEU A 226 -61.82 -7.55 -18.17
CA LEU A 226 -60.83 -6.92 -19.04
C LEU A 226 -61.11 -7.22 -20.52
N ASN A 227 -61.50 -8.45 -20.85
CA ASN A 227 -61.90 -8.82 -22.21
C ASN A 227 -63.14 -8.04 -22.68
N GLN A 228 -64.11 -7.82 -21.78
CA GLN A 228 -65.28 -6.99 -22.08
C GLN A 228 -64.89 -5.53 -22.33
N VAL A 229 -64.08 -4.91 -21.46
CA VAL A 229 -63.62 -3.52 -21.63
C VAL A 229 -62.83 -3.33 -22.93
N ILE A 230 -62.00 -4.31 -23.33
CA ILE A 230 -61.28 -4.26 -24.61
C ILE A 230 -62.27 -4.27 -25.78
N THR A 231 -63.33 -5.08 -25.69
CA THR A 231 -64.36 -5.17 -26.73
C THR A 231 -65.17 -3.88 -26.84
N GLU A 232 -65.65 -3.35 -25.72
CA GLU A 232 -66.39 -2.07 -25.65
C GLU A 232 -65.53 -0.89 -26.14
N ASN A 233 -64.26 -0.82 -25.73
CA ASN A 233 -63.35 0.22 -26.20
C ASN A 233 -63.09 0.15 -27.70
N ARG A 234 -63.04 -1.06 -28.29
CA ARG A 234 -62.91 -1.21 -29.75
C ARG A 234 -64.12 -0.63 -30.49
N GLU A 235 -65.33 -0.83 -29.97
CA GLU A 235 -66.55 -0.23 -30.54
C GLU A 235 -66.57 1.30 -30.35
N ASN A 236 -66.25 1.79 -29.15
CA ASN A 236 -66.19 3.22 -28.86
C ASN A 236 -65.14 3.94 -29.71
N LEU A 237 -63.97 3.35 -29.94
CA LEU A 237 -62.93 3.90 -30.81
C LEU A 237 -63.39 3.97 -32.27
N LYS A 238 -64.13 2.97 -32.76
CA LYS A 238 -64.74 3.00 -34.10
C LYS A 238 -65.74 4.16 -34.22
N GLY A 239 -66.56 4.39 -33.20
CA GLY A 239 -67.47 5.54 -33.13
C GLY A 239 -66.74 6.89 -33.08
N GLY A 240 -65.69 6.99 -32.25
CA GLY A 240 -64.87 8.20 -32.13
C GLY A 240 -64.19 8.62 -33.43
N ILE A 241 -63.63 7.64 -34.18
CA ILE A 241 -63.03 7.91 -35.51
C ILE A 241 -64.09 8.43 -36.49
N SER A 242 -65.32 7.91 -36.44
CA SER A 242 -66.43 8.42 -37.27
C SER A 242 -66.79 9.87 -36.90
N ASN A 243 -66.81 10.21 -35.61
CA ASN A 243 -67.12 11.57 -35.16
C ASN A 243 -66.01 12.57 -35.52
N LEU A 244 -64.73 12.17 -35.42
CA LEU A 244 -63.60 12.99 -35.86
C LEU A 244 -63.66 13.29 -37.36
N LYS A 245 -64.04 12.30 -38.17
CA LYS A 245 -64.29 12.52 -39.61
C LYS A 245 -65.36 13.58 -39.84
N SER A 246 -66.47 13.52 -39.11
CA SER A 246 -67.55 14.52 -39.19
C SER A 246 -67.15 15.91 -38.69
N ALA A 247 -66.36 16.00 -37.62
CA ALA A 247 -65.85 17.27 -37.09
C ALA A 247 -64.88 17.95 -38.06
N SER A 248 -64.05 17.17 -38.76
CA SER A 248 -63.13 17.68 -39.78
C SER A 248 -63.89 18.40 -40.91
N VAL A 249 -65.02 17.85 -41.35
CA VAL A 249 -65.87 18.48 -42.38
C VAL A 249 -66.44 19.82 -41.90
N LYS A 250 -66.86 19.92 -40.63
CA LYS A 250 -67.41 21.18 -40.06
C LYS A 250 -66.36 22.27 -39.81
N LEU A 251 -65.10 21.88 -39.54
CA LEU A 251 -64.00 22.84 -39.37
C LEU A 251 -63.68 23.58 -40.68
N GLU A 252 -63.84 22.90 -41.82
CA GLU A 252 -63.71 23.49 -43.15
C GLU A 252 -64.70 24.65 -43.35
N GLU A 253 -65.97 24.46 -42.95
CA GLU A 253 -67.01 25.52 -42.99
C GLU A 253 -66.72 26.70 -42.05
N THR A 254 -66.13 26.43 -40.88
CA THR A 254 -65.84 27.47 -39.86
C THR A 254 -64.73 28.42 -40.32
N MET A 255 -63.70 27.89 -40.99
CA MET A 255 -62.58 28.69 -41.50
C MET A 255 -63.02 29.70 -42.56
N GLU A 256 -64.03 29.37 -43.35
CA GLU A 256 -64.64 30.30 -44.30
C GLU A 256 -65.27 31.53 -43.60
N THR A 257 -65.78 31.35 -42.38
CA THR A 257 -66.46 32.40 -41.61
C THR A 257 -65.48 33.35 -40.91
N LEU A 258 -64.37 32.82 -40.36
CA LEU A 258 -63.35 33.64 -39.68
C LEU A 258 -62.64 34.62 -40.63
N ASN A 259 -62.48 34.25 -41.89
CA ASN A 259 -61.88 35.12 -42.90
C ASN A 259 -62.73 36.39 -43.17
N LYS A 260 -64.03 36.36 -42.85
CA LYS A 260 -64.93 37.52 -42.96
C LYS A 260 -64.82 38.48 -41.76
N LEU A 261 -64.43 37.99 -40.58
CA LEU A 261 -64.41 38.77 -39.33
C LEU A 261 -63.15 39.63 -39.18
N ALA A 262 -62.02 39.21 -39.76
CA ALA A 262 -60.72 39.89 -39.64
C ALA A 262 -60.66 41.29 -40.28
N LYS A 263 -61.75 41.77 -40.94
CA LYS A 263 -61.73 43.00 -41.72
C LYS A 263 -61.96 44.31 -40.96
N ASN A 264 -62.32 44.32 -39.67
CA ASN A 264 -62.74 45.56 -38.99
C ASN A 264 -62.45 45.58 -37.46
N VAL A 265 -61.29 46.06 -36.96
CA VAL A 265 -61.17 46.74 -35.63
C VAL A 265 -59.88 47.60 -35.52
N GLU A 266 -60.05 48.86 -35.15
CA GLU A 266 -59.10 49.94 -34.79
C GLU A 266 -59.84 50.79 -33.71
N PRO A 267 -59.30 51.45 -32.64
CA PRO A 267 -57.99 51.46 -31.93
C PRO A 267 -58.05 51.55 -30.35
N LYS A 268 -56.91 51.45 -29.61
CA LYS A 268 -56.58 52.07 -28.27
C LYS A 268 -55.05 51.95 -27.94
N ILE A 269 -54.29 53.05 -27.82
CA ILE A 269 -52.80 53.05 -27.66
C ILE A 269 -52.23 53.89 -26.47
N ASP A 270 -53.00 54.74 -25.78
CA ASP A 270 -52.39 55.73 -24.87
C ASP A 270 -51.82 55.22 -23.53
N ASP A 271 -52.24 54.06 -23.02
CA ASP A 271 -51.84 53.58 -21.68
C ASP A 271 -50.38 53.07 -21.62
N ALA A 272 -49.76 52.74 -22.76
CA ALA A 272 -48.44 52.11 -22.81
C ALA A 272 -47.26 53.07 -22.51
N ILE A 273 -47.44 54.38 -22.72
CA ILE A 273 -46.33 55.34 -22.68
C ILE A 273 -45.93 55.69 -21.24
N THR A 274 -46.86 55.66 -20.28
CA THR A 274 -46.62 56.12 -18.90
C THR A 274 -45.83 55.11 -18.06
N SER A 275 -46.00 53.80 -18.29
CA SER A 275 -45.31 52.75 -17.52
C SER A 275 -43.81 52.62 -17.84
N ILE A 276 -43.39 53.03 -19.03
CA ILE A 276 -41.99 52.94 -19.49
C ILE A 276 -41.10 53.93 -18.72
N GLY A 277 -41.61 55.12 -18.37
CA GLY A 277 -40.84 56.14 -17.64
C GLY A 277 -40.46 55.74 -16.20
N GLY A 278 -41.30 54.97 -15.52
CA GLY A 278 -41.02 54.48 -14.16
C GLY A 278 -40.00 53.34 -14.12
N ALA A 279 -39.96 52.50 -15.16
CA ALA A 279 -39.00 51.41 -15.28
C ALA A 279 -37.58 51.93 -15.53
N ALA A 280 -37.42 52.96 -16.36
CA ALA A 280 -36.12 53.56 -16.67
C ALA A 280 -35.39 54.11 -15.42
N LYS A 281 -36.13 54.72 -14.47
CA LYS A 281 -35.54 55.28 -13.24
C LYS A 281 -34.97 54.21 -12.29
N LYS A 282 -35.65 53.07 -12.16
CA LYS A 282 -35.18 51.96 -11.30
C LYS A 282 -33.91 51.29 -11.85
N VAL A 283 -33.72 51.31 -13.17
CA VAL A 283 -32.51 50.76 -13.82
C VAL A 283 -31.28 51.61 -13.47
N ASP A 284 -31.43 52.93 -13.39
CA ASP A 284 -30.32 53.87 -13.09
C ASP A 284 -29.82 53.74 -11.64
N ASP A 285 -30.74 53.66 -10.68
CA ASP A 285 -30.42 53.44 -9.26
C ASP A 285 -29.69 52.09 -9.02
N THR A 286 -30.09 51.07 -9.79
CA THR A 286 -29.47 49.74 -9.74
C THR A 286 -28.05 49.77 -10.32
N ALA A 287 -27.85 50.44 -11.45
CA ALA A 287 -26.54 50.57 -12.09
C ALA A 287 -25.51 51.27 -11.18
N SER A 288 -25.93 52.32 -10.47
CA SER A 288 -25.10 53.05 -9.52
C SER A 288 -24.67 52.18 -8.33
N SER A 289 -25.57 51.33 -7.82
CA SER A 289 -25.28 50.41 -6.72
C SER A 289 -24.28 49.33 -7.12
N ILE A 290 -24.39 48.78 -8.34
CA ILE A 290 -23.45 47.81 -8.90
C ILE A 290 -22.05 48.44 -9.05
N GLY A 291 -21.96 49.69 -9.53
CA GLY A 291 -20.69 50.40 -9.69
C GLY A 291 -19.91 50.56 -8.38
N ASN A 292 -20.61 50.80 -7.26
CA ASN A 292 -19.98 50.93 -5.94
C ASN A 292 -19.46 49.59 -5.40
N VAL A 293 -20.16 48.48 -5.67
CA VAL A 293 -19.69 47.14 -5.29
C VAL A 293 -18.45 46.75 -6.11
N ALA A 294 -18.47 46.99 -7.42
CA ALA A 294 -17.33 46.71 -8.30
C ALA A 294 -16.06 47.47 -7.86
N LYS A 295 -16.19 48.76 -7.49
CA LYS A 295 -15.07 49.55 -6.99
C LYS A 295 -14.46 49.01 -5.68
N LYS A 296 -15.28 48.47 -4.78
CA LYS A 296 -14.78 47.87 -3.53
C LYS A 296 -14.01 46.58 -3.79
N ILE A 297 -14.46 45.78 -4.76
CA ILE A 297 -13.76 44.57 -5.20
C ILE A 297 -12.39 44.94 -5.79
N ASP A 298 -12.35 45.90 -6.72
CA ASP A 298 -11.14 46.34 -7.41
C ASP A 298 -10.09 46.90 -6.45
N LYS A 299 -10.53 47.65 -5.42
CA LYS A 299 -9.65 48.18 -4.37
C LYS A 299 -9.19 47.16 -3.32
N GLY A 300 -9.64 45.91 -3.40
CA GLY A 300 -9.29 44.89 -2.43
C GLY A 300 -9.97 45.05 -1.06
N GLU A 301 -11.05 45.84 -0.98
CA GLU A 301 -11.78 46.11 0.26
C GLU A 301 -12.84 45.03 0.54
N GLY A 302 -12.98 44.61 1.80
CA GLY A 302 -13.88 43.52 2.20
C GLY A 302 -13.34 42.12 1.89
N THR A 303 -14.11 41.09 2.22
CA THR A 303 -13.66 39.69 2.10
C THR A 303 -13.47 39.25 0.64
N ILE A 304 -14.35 39.67 -0.28
CA ILE A 304 -14.24 39.35 -1.72
C ILE A 304 -13.07 40.12 -2.37
N GLY A 305 -12.90 41.41 -2.03
CA GLY A 305 -11.78 42.21 -2.52
C GLY A 305 -10.43 41.63 -2.07
N LYS A 306 -10.30 41.26 -0.80
CA LYS A 306 -9.10 40.57 -0.29
C LYS A 306 -8.89 39.20 -0.92
N LEU A 307 -9.96 38.48 -1.25
CA LEU A 307 -9.83 37.18 -1.91
C LEU A 307 -9.23 37.30 -3.32
N ILE A 308 -9.57 38.38 -4.03
CA ILE A 308 -9.17 38.62 -5.42
C ILE A 308 -7.81 39.33 -5.52
N ASN A 309 -7.50 40.25 -4.59
CA ASN A 309 -6.33 41.13 -4.71
C ASN A 309 -5.20 40.88 -3.69
N ASP A 310 -5.39 40.04 -2.66
CA ASP A 310 -4.35 39.76 -1.66
C ASP A 310 -3.39 38.64 -2.13
N PRO A 311 -2.07 38.90 -2.25
CA PRO A 311 -1.08 37.89 -2.60
C PRO A 311 -1.04 36.71 -1.60
N SER A 312 -1.29 36.98 -0.31
CA SER A 312 -1.27 35.93 0.72
C SER A 312 -2.42 34.93 0.58
N THR A 313 -3.57 35.37 0.04
CA THR A 313 -4.69 34.47 -0.29
C THR A 313 -4.31 33.53 -1.41
N HIS A 314 -3.62 34.00 -2.45
CA HIS A 314 -3.14 33.16 -3.54
C HIS A 314 -2.14 32.12 -3.05
N ASP A 315 -1.21 32.52 -2.18
CA ASP A 315 -0.24 31.60 -1.57
C ASP A 315 -0.92 30.56 -0.67
N ASN A 316 -1.92 30.97 0.12
CA ASN A 316 -2.68 30.06 0.97
C ASN A 316 -3.58 29.12 0.14
N LEU A 317 -4.17 29.59 -0.95
CA LEU A 317 -4.90 28.75 -1.91
C LEU A 317 -3.96 27.73 -2.54
N ASN A 318 -2.79 28.16 -3.04
CA ASN A 318 -1.80 27.27 -3.67
C ASN A 318 -1.25 26.24 -2.68
N LYS A 319 -0.97 26.62 -1.43
CA LYS A 319 -0.56 25.68 -0.37
C LYS A 319 -1.67 24.69 -0.03
N THR A 320 -2.92 25.14 0.02
CA THR A 320 -4.09 24.28 0.26
C THR A 320 -4.29 23.31 -0.90
N LEU A 321 -4.21 23.78 -2.14
CA LEU A 321 -4.30 22.95 -3.35
C LEU A 321 -3.15 21.94 -3.44
N THR A 322 -1.93 22.33 -3.04
CA THR A 322 -0.77 21.43 -2.97
C THR A 322 -0.94 20.37 -1.87
N GLY A 323 -1.46 20.77 -0.71
CA GLY A 323 -1.78 19.86 0.39
C GLY A 323 -2.89 18.86 0.04
N ILE A 324 -3.94 19.33 -0.64
CA ILE A 324 -5.02 18.48 -1.19
C ILE A 324 -4.45 17.52 -2.24
N ASN A 325 -3.61 17.99 -3.16
CA ASN A 325 -3.02 17.13 -4.19
C ASN A 325 -2.08 16.06 -3.59
N THR A 326 -1.36 16.39 -2.51
CA THR A 326 -0.51 15.44 -1.77
C THR A 326 -1.33 14.41 -1.00
N TYR A 327 -2.52 14.79 -0.52
CA TYR A 327 -3.44 13.87 0.15
C TYR A 327 -4.17 12.97 -0.86
N ILE A 328 -4.63 13.51 -1.99
CA ILE A 328 -5.25 12.75 -3.09
C ILE A 328 -4.27 11.71 -3.63
N THR A 329 -3.02 12.09 -3.90
CA THR A 329 -1.99 11.14 -4.39
C THR A 329 -1.59 10.06 -3.38
N LYS A 330 -1.75 10.30 -2.06
CA LYS A 330 -1.55 9.26 -1.02
C LYS A 330 -2.81 8.42 -0.79
N ALA A 331 -3.99 9.00 -0.96
CA ALA A 331 -5.27 8.29 -0.85
C ALA A 331 -5.44 7.29 -2.01
N ASP A 332 -5.03 7.65 -3.24
CA ASP A 332 -5.03 6.74 -4.40
C ASP A 332 -4.15 5.49 -4.24
N GLN A 333 -3.21 5.51 -3.29
CA GLN A 333 -2.30 4.39 -3.04
C GLN A 333 -2.85 3.39 -2.01
N PHE A 334 -3.84 3.79 -1.21
CA PHE A 334 -4.48 2.94 -0.22
C PHE A 334 -5.73 2.30 -0.82
N LYS A 335 -5.70 0.98 -1.02
CA LYS A 335 -6.80 0.22 -1.60
C LYS A 335 -7.26 -0.86 -0.63
N THR A 336 -8.57 -1.05 -0.50
CA THR A 336 -9.14 -2.17 0.25
C THR A 336 -9.90 -3.08 -0.69
N PHE A 337 -9.75 -4.40 -0.54
CA PHE A 337 -10.47 -5.38 -1.33
C PHE A 337 -11.23 -6.32 -0.41
N LEU A 338 -12.52 -6.51 -0.70
CA LEU A 338 -13.34 -7.54 -0.09
C LEU A 338 -13.57 -8.63 -1.13
N GLY A 339 -13.30 -9.88 -0.80
CA GLY A 339 -13.47 -10.99 -1.73
C GLY A 339 -14.01 -12.24 -1.09
N PHE A 340 -14.70 -13.05 -1.88
CA PHE A 340 -15.17 -14.36 -1.51
C PHE A 340 -14.65 -15.38 -2.51
N ARG A 341 -14.23 -16.55 -2.04
CA ARG A 341 -13.80 -17.68 -2.87
C ARG A 341 -14.36 -18.97 -2.31
N SER A 342 -14.83 -19.85 -3.18
CA SER A 342 -15.19 -21.21 -2.82
C SER A 342 -14.39 -22.20 -3.66
N GLU A 343 -13.84 -23.23 -3.04
CA GLU A 343 -12.98 -24.26 -3.61
C GLU A 343 -13.59 -25.64 -3.32
N TYR A 344 -14.10 -26.32 -4.34
CA TYR A 344 -14.60 -27.68 -4.21
C TYR A 344 -13.43 -28.66 -4.09
N LEU A 345 -13.35 -29.37 -2.97
CA LEU A 345 -12.31 -30.35 -2.67
C LEU A 345 -12.78 -31.74 -3.08
N PHE A 346 -12.26 -32.28 -4.18
CA PHE A 346 -12.66 -33.60 -4.70
C PHE A 346 -12.41 -34.75 -3.71
N GLY A 347 -11.38 -34.64 -2.86
CA GLY A 347 -11.08 -35.65 -1.84
C GLY A 347 -12.02 -35.62 -0.64
N ALA A 348 -12.63 -34.46 -0.33
CA ALA A 348 -13.59 -34.32 0.76
C ALA A 348 -15.05 -34.40 0.30
N GLY A 349 -15.32 -34.18 -1.00
CA GLY A 349 -16.66 -34.11 -1.55
C GLY A 349 -17.41 -32.83 -1.19
N ASP A 350 -16.72 -31.82 -0.66
CA ASP A 350 -17.31 -30.61 -0.10
C ASP A 350 -16.50 -29.34 -0.46
N ALA A 351 -17.09 -28.17 -0.26
CA ALA A 351 -16.55 -26.89 -0.65
C ALA A 351 -15.92 -26.14 0.54
N LYS A 352 -14.65 -25.77 0.36
CA LYS A 352 -13.93 -24.88 1.27
C LYS A 352 -14.12 -23.43 0.86
N SER A 353 -14.57 -22.59 1.79
CA SER A 353 -14.94 -21.20 1.48
C SER A 353 -14.08 -20.21 2.25
N TYR A 354 -13.75 -19.09 1.60
CA TYR A 354 -12.88 -18.03 2.11
C TYR A 354 -13.59 -16.70 1.96
N LEU A 355 -13.74 -15.97 3.06
CA LEU A 355 -14.06 -14.56 3.06
C LEU A 355 -12.78 -13.78 3.35
N SER A 356 -12.35 -12.94 2.42
CA SER A 356 -11.07 -12.25 2.44
C SER A 356 -11.24 -10.73 2.52
N LEU A 357 -10.45 -10.10 3.39
CA LEU A 357 -10.24 -8.66 3.44
C LEU A 357 -8.76 -8.39 3.19
N ARG A 358 -8.45 -7.73 2.07
CA ARG A 358 -7.10 -7.28 1.73
C ARG A 358 -7.00 -5.77 1.92
N ILE A 359 -6.01 -5.33 2.68
CA ILE A 359 -5.70 -3.92 2.89
C ILE A 359 -4.34 -3.64 2.25
N GLN A 360 -4.30 -2.80 1.23
CA GLN A 360 -3.14 -2.52 0.41
C GLN A 360 -2.73 -1.05 0.57
N PRO A 361 -1.85 -0.72 1.54
CA PRO A 361 -1.40 0.67 1.76
C PRO A 361 -0.42 1.18 0.71
N LYS A 362 0.20 0.29 -0.08
CA LYS A 362 1.14 0.63 -1.16
C LYS A 362 0.98 -0.36 -2.31
N ALA A 363 1.39 0.03 -3.51
CA ALA A 363 1.37 -0.84 -4.68
C ALA A 363 2.13 -2.18 -4.47
N ASP A 364 3.19 -2.17 -3.67
CA ASP A 364 4.06 -3.34 -3.41
C ASP A 364 3.78 -4.06 -2.08
N LYS A 365 2.80 -3.63 -1.27
CA LYS A 365 2.57 -4.19 0.07
C LYS A 365 1.08 -4.31 0.39
N TYR A 366 0.66 -5.48 0.87
CA TYR A 366 -0.69 -5.68 1.40
C TYR A 366 -0.71 -6.53 2.67
N TYR A 367 -1.79 -6.38 3.43
CA TYR A 367 -2.19 -7.25 4.53
C TYR A 367 -3.41 -8.03 4.09
N LEU A 368 -3.50 -9.31 4.45
CA LEU A 368 -4.60 -10.19 4.10
C LEU A 368 -5.16 -10.83 5.36
N ILE A 369 -6.46 -10.67 5.56
CA ILE A 369 -7.23 -11.31 6.62
C ILE A 369 -8.24 -12.22 5.94
N GLU A 370 -8.34 -13.48 6.36
CA GLU A 370 -9.34 -14.40 5.83
C GLU A 370 -10.04 -15.15 6.96
N VAL A 371 -11.34 -15.32 6.80
CA VAL A 371 -12.15 -16.30 7.54
C VAL A 371 -12.39 -17.47 6.60
N VAL A 372 -12.04 -18.67 7.06
CA VAL A 372 -12.03 -19.87 6.23
C VAL A 372 -12.94 -20.91 6.85
N ASP A 373 -13.93 -21.34 6.09
CA ASP A 373 -14.74 -22.49 6.40
C ASP A 373 -14.16 -23.69 5.66
N ASP A 374 -13.55 -24.62 6.42
CA ASP A 374 -12.83 -25.76 5.87
C ASP A 374 -13.56 -27.05 6.28
N PRO A 375 -14.18 -27.78 5.33
CA PRO A 375 -14.91 -29.02 5.61
C PRO A 375 -13.98 -30.15 6.08
N GLN A 376 -12.66 -30.00 5.96
CA GLN A 376 -11.70 -30.94 6.53
C GLN A 376 -11.37 -30.67 8.01
N GLY A 377 -11.97 -29.64 8.63
CA GLY A 377 -11.92 -29.33 10.06
C GLY A 377 -10.50 -29.27 10.66
N ARG A 378 -10.42 -29.48 11.97
CA ARG A 378 -9.18 -29.63 12.73
C ARG A 378 -9.03 -31.09 13.16
N ARG A 379 -8.01 -31.76 12.64
CA ARG A 379 -7.74 -33.18 12.92
C ARG A 379 -7.00 -33.37 14.24
N LYS A 380 -7.69 -33.79 15.29
CA LYS A 380 -7.12 -34.22 16.58
C LYS A 380 -6.76 -35.71 16.52
N THR A 381 -5.53 -36.05 16.86
CA THR A 381 -5.11 -37.46 16.99
C THR A 381 -5.28 -37.91 18.43
N LYS A 382 -6.22 -38.80 18.70
CA LYS A 382 -6.40 -39.49 19.98
C LYS A 382 -5.59 -40.79 19.92
N THR A 383 -4.60 -40.91 20.81
CA THR A 383 -3.84 -42.16 20.97
C THR A 383 -4.40 -42.88 22.18
N THR A 384 -4.98 -44.05 21.97
CA THR A 384 -5.51 -44.91 23.03
C THR A 384 -4.61 -46.13 23.13
N GLU A 385 -3.91 -46.28 24.25
CA GLU A 385 -3.12 -47.46 24.57
C GLU A 385 -3.97 -48.39 25.42
N THR A 386 -4.26 -49.59 24.91
CA THR A 386 -5.00 -50.61 25.66
C THR A 386 -4.09 -51.80 25.87
N THR A 387 -3.85 -52.18 27.13
CA THR A 387 -3.04 -53.35 27.48
C THR A 387 -3.97 -54.47 27.94
N THR A 388 -3.97 -55.59 27.21
CA THR A 388 -4.76 -56.78 27.55
C THR A 388 -3.87 -58.00 27.46
N GLY A 389 -3.75 -58.74 28.58
CA GLY A 389 -2.90 -59.94 28.63
C GLY A 389 -1.39 -59.69 28.47
N GLY A 390 -0.89 -58.49 28.82
CA GLY A 390 0.53 -58.15 28.73
C GLY A 390 1.00 -57.65 27.35
N ILE A 391 0.10 -57.56 26.36
CA ILE A 391 0.36 -56.93 25.06
C ILE A 391 -0.29 -55.54 25.07
N THR A 392 0.51 -54.50 24.83
CA THR A 392 0.02 -53.13 24.66
C THR A 392 -0.30 -52.89 23.19
N THR A 393 -1.56 -52.63 22.89
CA THR A 393 -2.02 -52.23 21.55
C THR A 393 -2.24 -50.71 21.54
N THR A 394 -1.47 -50.01 20.74
CA THR A 394 -1.62 -48.56 20.51
C THR A 394 -2.56 -48.34 19.33
N THR A 395 -3.78 -47.87 19.60
CA THR A 395 -4.72 -47.45 18.56
C THR A 395 -4.66 -45.94 18.40
N LYS A 396 -4.28 -45.47 17.22
CA LYS A 396 -4.32 -44.05 16.86
C LYS A 396 -5.60 -43.76 16.08
N GLU A 397 -6.49 -42.99 16.67
CA GLU A 397 -7.73 -42.53 16.05
C GLU A 397 -7.58 -41.04 15.70
N VAL A 398 -7.87 -40.67 14.44
CA VAL A 398 -7.85 -39.28 13.99
C VAL A 398 -9.29 -38.78 13.93
N ILE A 399 -9.66 -37.88 14.84
CA ILE A 399 -10.98 -37.27 14.92
C ILE A 399 -10.88 -35.89 14.26
N THR A 400 -11.78 -35.61 13.32
CA THR A 400 -11.89 -34.30 12.65
C THR A 400 -13.03 -33.52 13.31
N GLU A 401 -12.73 -32.35 13.87
CA GLU A 401 -13.75 -31.41 14.39
C GLU A 401 -13.91 -30.23 13.43
N ASP A 402 -15.13 -29.94 12.97
CA ASP A 402 -15.41 -28.76 12.15
C ASP A 402 -15.13 -27.47 12.96
N GLN A 403 -14.24 -26.62 12.44
CA GLN A 403 -13.91 -25.34 13.06
C GLN A 403 -13.61 -24.30 11.97
N ILE A 404 -14.19 -23.11 12.13
CA ILE A 404 -13.82 -21.93 11.35
C ILE A 404 -12.34 -21.62 11.61
N LYS A 405 -11.56 -21.47 10.53
CA LYS A 405 -10.14 -21.14 10.56
C LYS A 405 -9.92 -19.68 10.15
N PHE A 406 -8.77 -19.12 10.53
CA PHE A 406 -8.44 -17.72 10.27
C PHE A 406 -7.04 -17.58 9.67
N SER A 407 -6.90 -16.72 8.67
CA SER A 407 -5.59 -16.33 8.13
C SER A 407 -5.34 -14.85 8.39
N ALA A 408 -4.10 -14.51 8.73
CA ALA A 408 -3.63 -13.14 8.90
C ALA A 408 -2.19 -13.07 8.37
N GLN A 409 -2.01 -12.47 7.20
CA GLN A 409 -0.75 -12.49 6.46
C GLN A 409 -0.27 -11.08 6.11
N ILE A 410 1.04 -10.89 6.16
CA ILE A 410 1.72 -9.73 5.56
C ILE A 410 2.37 -10.16 4.26
N ALA A 411 2.20 -9.36 3.21
CA ALA A 411 2.73 -9.65 1.89
C ALA A 411 3.50 -8.47 1.30
N LYS A 412 4.58 -8.78 0.58
CA LYS A 412 5.38 -7.82 -0.17
C LYS A 412 5.69 -8.35 -1.56
N ARG A 413 5.41 -7.52 -2.56
CA ARG A 413 5.64 -7.80 -3.98
C ARG A 413 7.01 -7.29 -4.42
N PHE A 414 7.72 -8.13 -5.16
CA PHE A 414 8.99 -7.88 -5.80
C PHE A 414 8.82 -8.22 -7.29
N HIS A 415 8.59 -7.21 -8.12
CA HIS A 415 8.26 -7.40 -9.54
C HIS A 415 7.07 -8.36 -9.72
N ASP A 416 7.29 -9.52 -10.33
CA ASP A 416 6.28 -10.52 -10.64
C ASP A 416 6.11 -11.57 -9.55
N ALA A 417 6.79 -11.44 -8.41
CA ALA A 417 6.67 -12.37 -7.29
C ALA A 417 6.21 -11.64 -6.00
N THR A 418 5.27 -12.23 -5.26
CA THR A 418 4.90 -11.77 -3.93
C THR A 418 5.29 -12.82 -2.90
N LEU A 419 6.02 -12.38 -1.87
CA LEU A 419 6.27 -13.19 -0.68
C LEU A 419 5.25 -12.81 0.39
N ARG A 420 4.62 -13.82 1.00
CA ARG A 420 3.69 -13.65 2.11
C ARG A 420 4.03 -14.56 3.28
N GLY A 421 3.75 -14.10 4.48
CA GLY A 421 3.98 -14.86 5.70
C GLY A 421 3.09 -14.42 6.84
N GLY A 422 2.85 -15.31 7.79
CA GLY A 422 2.02 -15.04 8.95
C GLY A 422 1.22 -16.27 9.37
N ILE A 423 -0.05 -16.07 9.68
CA ILE A 423 -0.99 -17.12 10.02
C ILE A 423 -1.77 -17.51 8.76
N ILE A 424 -1.76 -18.79 8.41
CA ILE A 424 -2.52 -19.40 7.32
C ILE A 424 -3.36 -20.52 7.94
N GLU A 425 -4.68 -20.40 7.82
CA GLU A 425 -5.63 -21.39 8.35
C GLU A 425 -5.41 -21.76 9.83
N SER A 426 -5.23 -20.73 10.66
CA SER A 426 -4.96 -20.83 12.10
C SER A 426 -3.62 -21.49 12.47
N THR A 427 -2.70 -21.61 11.51
CA THR A 427 -1.35 -22.17 11.70
C THR A 427 -0.28 -21.22 11.15
N GLY A 428 0.98 -21.36 11.58
CA GLY A 428 2.08 -20.56 11.01
C GLY A 428 2.40 -21.02 9.59
N GLY A 429 2.61 -20.06 8.68
CA GLY A 429 2.78 -20.35 7.26
C GLY A 429 3.53 -19.28 6.46
N PHE A 430 4.00 -19.66 5.28
CA PHE A 430 4.51 -18.76 4.26
C PHE A 430 3.99 -19.16 2.88
N GLY A 431 3.93 -18.19 1.99
CA GLY A 431 3.50 -18.40 0.62
C GLY A 431 4.27 -17.54 -0.38
N VAL A 432 4.27 -18.01 -1.62
CA VAL A 432 4.82 -17.33 -2.78
C VAL A 432 3.74 -17.27 -3.84
N ASP A 433 3.43 -16.08 -4.32
CA ASP A 433 2.64 -15.89 -5.53
C ASP A 433 3.55 -15.44 -6.66
N TYR A 434 3.35 -15.97 -7.85
CA TYR A 434 4.01 -15.56 -9.09
C TYR A 434 2.97 -15.12 -10.11
N TYR A 435 3.11 -13.90 -10.63
CA TYR A 435 2.14 -13.28 -11.53
C TYR A 435 2.63 -13.33 -12.97
N LEU A 436 1.73 -13.69 -13.87
CA LEU A 436 1.97 -13.85 -15.30
C LEU A 436 0.89 -13.10 -16.08
N PHE A 437 1.22 -12.67 -17.29
CA PHE A 437 0.30 -12.03 -18.23
C PHE A 437 -0.40 -10.78 -17.64
N ASN A 438 0.39 -9.84 -17.08
CA ASN A 438 -0.11 -8.63 -16.43
C ASN A 438 -1.16 -8.95 -15.34
N ASP A 439 -0.78 -9.80 -14.40
CA ASP A 439 -1.60 -10.23 -13.25
C ASP A 439 -2.88 -11.01 -13.60
N ARG A 440 -3.06 -11.42 -14.86
CA ARG A 440 -4.21 -12.28 -15.24
C ARG A 440 -4.08 -13.69 -14.72
N LEU A 441 -2.86 -14.23 -14.64
CA LEU A 441 -2.62 -15.56 -14.08
C LEU A 441 -1.71 -15.43 -12.86
N LYS A 442 -2.11 -16.04 -11.76
CA LYS A 442 -1.35 -16.10 -10.51
C LYS A 442 -1.10 -17.56 -10.15
N LEU A 443 0.16 -17.93 -10.02
CA LEU A 443 0.58 -19.22 -9.50
C LEU A 443 0.90 -19.05 -8.01
N THR A 444 0.37 -19.91 -7.17
CA THR A 444 0.50 -19.83 -5.72
C THR A 444 1.12 -21.12 -5.20
N LEU A 445 2.10 -20.98 -4.31
CA LEU A 445 2.67 -22.05 -3.50
C LEU A 445 2.59 -21.62 -2.04
N GLU A 446 1.99 -22.42 -1.18
CA GLU A 446 1.90 -22.19 0.27
C GLU A 446 2.43 -23.39 1.02
N ALA A 447 3.12 -23.12 2.13
CA ALA A 447 3.53 -24.13 3.10
C ALA A 447 3.15 -23.64 4.51
N PHE A 448 2.38 -24.44 5.24
CA PHE A 448 1.85 -24.10 6.55
C PHE A 448 1.62 -25.36 7.40
N ASP A 449 1.23 -25.19 8.66
CA ASP A 449 1.06 -26.28 9.64
C ASP A 449 2.33 -27.12 9.86
N PHE A 450 3.43 -26.47 10.29
CA PHE A 450 4.73 -27.10 10.55
C PHE A 450 4.80 -27.86 11.90
N ASP A 451 3.86 -28.76 12.17
CA ASP A 451 3.90 -29.60 13.38
C ASP A 451 5.02 -30.66 13.29
N LYS A 452 5.81 -30.85 14.37
CA LYS A 452 6.87 -31.86 14.44
C LYS A 452 6.39 -33.30 14.24
N LYS A 453 5.09 -33.57 14.42
CA LYS A 453 4.51 -34.92 14.29
C LYS A 453 3.90 -35.20 12.90
N ARG A 454 3.79 -34.20 12.02
CA ARG A 454 3.19 -34.31 10.69
C ARG A 454 4.09 -33.63 9.64
N ASN A 455 3.89 -33.94 8.36
CA ASN A 455 4.53 -33.17 7.29
C ASN A 455 3.82 -31.80 7.18
N PRO A 456 4.53 -30.75 6.75
CA PRO A 456 3.88 -29.47 6.48
C PRO A 456 2.84 -29.63 5.39
N ARG A 457 1.70 -28.95 5.55
CA ARG A 457 0.67 -28.86 4.53
C ARG A 457 1.18 -27.94 3.43
N VAL A 458 1.27 -28.48 2.22
CA VAL A 458 1.68 -27.73 1.04
C VAL A 458 0.53 -27.63 0.08
N LYS A 459 0.16 -26.40 -0.27
CA LYS A 459 -0.91 -26.11 -1.23
C LYS A 459 -0.31 -25.44 -2.45
N THR A 460 -0.75 -25.87 -3.62
CA THR A 460 -0.42 -25.26 -4.91
C THR A 460 -1.70 -24.86 -5.63
N ALA A 461 -1.71 -23.69 -6.25
CA ALA A 461 -2.87 -23.20 -6.97
C ALA A 461 -2.49 -22.38 -8.20
N ALA A 462 -3.32 -22.42 -9.22
CA ALA A 462 -3.31 -21.49 -10.32
C ALA A 462 -4.65 -20.75 -10.33
N THR A 463 -4.60 -19.42 -10.21
CA THR A 463 -5.76 -18.53 -10.25
C THR A 463 -5.74 -17.73 -11.54
N TYR A 464 -6.80 -17.81 -12.33
CA TYR A 464 -7.00 -17.02 -13.54
C TYR A 464 -8.09 -15.97 -13.33
N ASN A 465 -7.71 -14.70 -13.41
CA ASN A 465 -8.61 -13.56 -13.32
C ASN A 465 -9.31 -13.38 -14.67
N ILE A 466 -10.62 -13.64 -14.72
CA ILE A 466 -11.45 -13.50 -15.92
C ILE A 466 -11.59 -12.01 -16.26
N ASN A 467 -11.83 -11.21 -15.22
CA ASN A 467 -11.87 -9.76 -15.26
C ASN A 467 -11.43 -9.20 -13.90
N LYS A 468 -11.59 -7.89 -13.68
CA LYS A 468 -11.18 -7.25 -12.42
C LYS A 468 -12.02 -7.65 -11.19
N TYR A 469 -13.10 -8.41 -11.38
CA TYR A 469 -14.02 -8.82 -10.30
C TYR A 469 -13.99 -10.32 -10.06
N PHE A 470 -13.99 -11.13 -11.10
CA PHE A 470 -14.20 -12.57 -11.03
C PHE A 470 -12.95 -13.35 -11.44
N PHE A 471 -12.74 -14.46 -10.75
CA PHE A 471 -11.64 -15.37 -11.05
C PHE A 471 -12.05 -16.83 -10.85
N VAL A 472 -11.31 -17.71 -11.50
CA VAL A 472 -11.36 -19.15 -11.27
C VAL A 472 -10.01 -19.60 -10.74
N THR A 473 -10.01 -20.63 -9.90
CA THR A 473 -8.80 -21.20 -9.34
C THR A 473 -8.85 -22.70 -9.40
N GLY A 474 -7.71 -23.34 -9.59
CA GLY A 474 -7.60 -24.79 -9.51
C GLY A 474 -6.23 -25.17 -8.98
N GLY A 475 -6.14 -26.29 -8.31
CA GLY A 475 -4.90 -26.65 -7.65
C GLY A 475 -4.97 -27.94 -6.87
N TYR A 476 -3.94 -28.15 -6.08
CA TYR A 476 -3.76 -29.33 -5.27
C TYR A 476 -3.46 -28.90 -3.84
N ASP A 477 -4.29 -29.35 -2.91
CA ASP A 477 -4.16 -29.11 -1.49
C ASP A 477 -3.51 -30.33 -0.81
N ASP A 478 -2.67 -30.06 0.19
CA ASP A 478 -1.95 -31.02 1.01
C ASP A 478 -1.10 -32.06 0.24
N VAL A 479 -0.31 -31.60 -0.74
CA VAL A 479 0.42 -32.43 -1.72
C VAL A 479 1.48 -33.37 -1.11
N ILE A 480 1.91 -33.13 0.12
CA ILE A 480 3.03 -33.84 0.77
C ILE A 480 2.54 -34.73 1.94
N SER A 481 1.23 -34.81 2.17
CA SER A 481 0.68 -35.56 3.29
C SER A 481 0.77 -37.08 3.10
N LYS A 482 1.20 -37.77 4.15
CA LYS A 482 1.25 -39.24 4.22
C LYS A 482 0.07 -39.86 4.98
N VAL A 483 -0.89 -39.04 5.43
CA VAL A 483 -1.95 -39.44 6.36
C VAL A 483 -3.36 -39.20 5.77
N GLY A 484 -3.45 -39.04 4.44
CA GLY A 484 -4.69 -38.69 3.72
C GLY A 484 -5.11 -37.24 3.97
N GLY A 485 -5.71 -36.57 3.00
CA GLY A 485 -5.99 -35.12 3.05
C GLY A 485 -5.64 -34.39 1.76
N GLU A 486 -4.84 -35.03 0.90
CA GLU A 486 -4.61 -34.57 -0.45
C GLU A 486 -5.93 -34.42 -1.19
N SER A 487 -6.12 -33.26 -1.82
CA SER A 487 -7.30 -33.03 -2.63
C SER A 487 -6.95 -32.14 -3.80
N LEU A 488 -7.22 -32.62 -5.01
CA LEU A 488 -7.45 -31.73 -6.13
C LEU A 488 -8.60 -30.80 -5.76
N PHE A 489 -8.53 -29.55 -6.18
CA PHE A 489 -9.65 -28.62 -6.04
C PHE A 489 -9.83 -27.76 -7.26
N ILE A 490 -11.09 -27.35 -7.46
CA ILE A 490 -11.46 -26.31 -8.40
C ILE A 490 -12.39 -25.33 -7.70
N GLY A 491 -12.23 -24.06 -8.00
CA GLY A 491 -12.95 -23.01 -7.31
C GLY A 491 -13.18 -21.79 -8.18
N ALA A 492 -14.05 -20.93 -7.68
CA ALA A 492 -14.31 -19.63 -8.25
C ALA A 492 -14.47 -18.62 -7.13
N GLY A 493 -14.26 -17.36 -7.45
CA GLY A 493 -14.42 -16.29 -6.49
C GLY A 493 -14.59 -14.95 -7.16
N PHE A 494 -14.87 -13.97 -6.31
CA PHE A 494 -14.94 -12.58 -6.70
C PHE A 494 -14.24 -11.69 -5.67
N HIS A 495 -13.80 -10.52 -6.11
CA HIS A 495 -13.35 -9.46 -5.23
C HIS A 495 -13.80 -8.09 -5.73
N PHE A 496 -14.06 -7.18 -4.81
CA PHE A 496 -14.43 -5.80 -5.07
C PHE A 496 -13.43 -4.87 -4.39
N GLU A 497 -13.01 -3.82 -5.10
CA GLU A 497 -12.21 -2.73 -4.52
C GLU A 497 -13.15 -1.75 -3.80
N ASP A 498 -12.67 -1.03 -2.77
CA ASP A 498 -13.53 -0.14 -1.96
C ASP A 498 -14.26 0.92 -2.80
N GLU A 499 -13.63 1.38 -3.88
CA GLU A 499 -14.24 2.34 -4.80
C GLU A 499 -15.46 1.75 -5.51
N ASP A 500 -15.45 0.45 -5.84
CA ASP A 500 -16.60 -0.22 -6.45
C ASP A 500 -17.76 -0.39 -5.44
N ILE A 501 -17.45 -0.55 -4.14
CA ILE A 501 -18.44 -0.73 -3.07
C ILE A 501 -19.20 0.56 -2.79
N LYS A 502 -18.53 1.73 -2.85
CA LYS A 502 -19.17 3.04 -2.65
C LYS A 502 -20.33 3.25 -3.61
N TYR A 503 -20.15 2.91 -4.89
CA TYR A 503 -21.21 3.02 -5.90
C TYR A 503 -22.37 2.05 -5.63
N LEU A 504 -22.08 0.80 -5.23
CA LEU A 504 -23.10 -0.21 -4.93
C LEU A 504 -23.96 0.19 -3.72
N LEU A 505 -23.36 0.70 -2.64
CA LEU A 505 -24.07 1.12 -1.44
C LEU A 505 -24.87 2.42 -1.63
N THR A 506 -24.41 3.35 -2.47
CA THR A 506 -25.16 4.59 -2.78
C THR A 506 -26.32 4.40 -3.76
N SER A 507 -26.36 3.27 -4.47
CA SER A 507 -27.42 2.94 -5.44
C SER A 507 -28.58 2.13 -4.84
N ALA A 508 -28.49 1.73 -3.57
CA ALA A 508 -29.59 1.07 -2.87
C ALA A 508 -30.67 2.12 -2.52
N PRO A 509 -31.93 1.94 -2.95
CA PRO A 509 -33.00 2.87 -2.59
C PRO A 509 -33.14 2.89 -1.07
N ILE A 510 -32.97 4.09 -0.50
CA ILE A 510 -33.20 4.32 0.93
C ILE A 510 -34.68 3.99 1.18
N PRO A 511 -35.01 3.04 2.07
CA PRO A 511 -36.40 2.79 2.42
C PRO A 511 -36.97 4.04 3.07
N THR A 512 -37.85 4.72 2.35
CA THR A 512 -38.66 5.81 2.89
C THR A 512 -39.59 5.23 3.94
N ARG A 513 -39.45 5.70 5.17
CA ARG A 513 -40.36 5.40 6.28
C ARG A 513 -41.75 5.96 6.03
#